data_AF-A0A7X1Y0P2-F1
#
_entry.id   AF-A0A7X1Y0P2-F1
#
_cell.length_a   1.000
_cell.length_b   1.000
_cell.length_c   1.000
_cell.angle_alpha   90.00
_cell.angle_beta   90.00
_cell.angle_gamma   90.00
#
_symmetry.space_group_name_H-M   'P 1'
#
loop_
_entity.id
_entity.type
_entity.pdbx_description
1 polymer ?
#
loop_
_entity_poly.entity_id
_entity_poly.type
_entity_poly.pdbx_seq_one_letter_code
_entity_poly.pdbx_strand_id
1 'polypeptide(L)'
;MSNIDWSKLRKAADIKAAAEAARLAPLITEESEWVEQERQFVAEQLEAIEDGEEIPGTEREWRDYRILVRAWKLGADGYPDSNRRPVRPS
;
A
#
# COMPACT_ATOMS: atom_id res chain seq x y z
N MET A 1 -14.22 49.02 -11.80
CA MET A 1 -14.20 48.30 -10.50
C MET A 1 -14.36 46.83 -10.80
N SER A 2 -13.28 46.04 -10.68
CA SER A 2 -13.31 44.62 -11.05
C SER A 2 -13.97 43.82 -9.94
N ASN A 3 -15.09 43.17 -10.26
CA ASN A 3 -15.84 42.30 -9.35
C ASN A 3 -15.18 40.91 -9.36
N ILE A 4 -14.09 40.75 -8.60
CA ILE A 4 -13.45 39.44 -8.43
C ILE A 4 -14.40 38.57 -7.61
N ASP A 5 -14.87 37.49 -8.22
CA ASP A 5 -15.71 36.49 -7.56
C ASP A 5 -14.83 35.60 -6.68
N TRP A 6 -14.72 35.99 -5.41
CA TRP A 6 -13.92 35.28 -4.40
C TRP A 6 -14.43 33.86 -4.11
N SER A 7 -15.64 33.49 -4.54
CA SER A 7 -16.15 32.11 -4.43
C SER A 7 -15.45 31.12 -5.37
N LYS A 8 -14.77 31.63 -6.41
CA LYS A 8 -14.01 30.84 -7.38
C LYS A 8 -12.53 30.66 -7.02
N LEU A 9 -12.06 31.33 -5.97
CA LEU A 9 -10.73 31.09 -5.43
C LEU A 9 -10.78 29.81 -4.61
N ARG A 10 -10.18 28.72 -5.12
CA ARG A 10 -9.86 27.55 -4.29
C ARG A 10 -9.18 28.04 -3.03
N LYS A 11 -9.66 27.60 -1.87
CA LYS A 11 -9.04 27.98 -0.60
C LYS A 11 -7.61 27.43 -0.63
N ALA A 12 -6.65 28.13 -0.01
CA ALA A 12 -5.26 27.66 0.05
C ALA A 12 -5.15 26.22 0.59
N ALA A 13 -6.08 25.82 1.46
CA ALA A 13 -6.24 24.44 1.94
C ALA A 13 -6.56 23.44 0.82
N ASP A 14 -7.45 23.77 -0.11
CA ASP A 14 -7.84 22.91 -1.23
C ASP A 14 -6.68 22.71 -2.22
N ILE A 15 -5.89 23.77 -2.45
CA ILE A 15 -4.69 23.70 -3.29
C ILE A 15 -3.64 22.79 -2.64
N LYS A 16 -3.42 22.94 -1.33
CA LYS A 16 -2.47 22.11 -0.58
C LYS A 16 -2.90 20.65 -0.56
N ALA A 17 -4.19 20.37 -0.34
CA ALA A 17 -4.72 19.01 -0.38
C ALA A 17 -4.57 18.36 -1.76
N ALA A 18 -4.86 19.11 -2.84
CA ALA A 18 -4.67 18.61 -4.20
C ALA A 18 -3.19 18.35 -4.55
N ALA A 19 -2.28 19.22 -4.11
CA ALA A 19 -0.84 19.03 -4.31
C ALA A 19 -0.32 17.80 -3.56
N GLU A 20 -0.79 17.58 -2.33
CA GLU A 20 -0.42 16.39 -1.56
C GLU A 20 -0.98 15.11 -2.17
N ALA A 21 -2.24 15.12 -2.62
CA ALA A 21 -2.82 13.99 -3.34
C ALA A 21 -2.03 13.66 -4.62
N ALA A 22 -1.61 14.69 -5.39
CA ALA A 22 -0.79 14.50 -6.57
C ALA A 22 0.61 13.93 -6.25
N ARG A 23 1.19 14.33 -5.11
CA ARG A 23 2.47 13.80 -4.62
C ARG A 23 2.38 12.33 -4.22
N LEU A 24 1.28 11.94 -3.55
CA LEU A 24 1.08 10.58 -3.06
C LEU A 24 0.60 9.62 -4.14
N ALA A 25 -0.10 10.10 -5.17
CA ALA A 25 -0.65 9.26 -6.24
C ALA A 25 0.34 8.22 -6.82
N PRO A 26 1.57 8.59 -7.26
CA PRO A 26 2.51 7.60 -7.78
C PRO A 26 2.96 6.58 -6.74
N LEU A 27 3.11 6.98 -5.47
CA LEU A 27 3.46 6.06 -4.38
C LEU A 27 2.33 5.07 -4.12
N ILE A 28 1.08 5.55 -4.11
CA ILE A 28 -0.11 4.71 -3.95
C ILE A 28 -0.21 3.68 -5.08
N THR A 29 0.09 4.08 -6.32
CA THR A 29 0.14 3.16 -7.46
C THR A 29 1.21 2.10 -7.25
N GLU A 30 2.43 2.48 -6.90
CA GLU A 30 3.54 1.55 -6.62
C GLU A 30 3.19 0.56 -5.51
N GLU A 31 2.61 1.02 -4.40
CA GLU A 31 2.21 0.14 -3.30
C GLU A 31 1.09 -0.81 -3.72
N SER A 32 0.17 -0.39 -4.58
CA SER A 32 -0.91 -1.25 -5.09
C SER A 32 -0.36 -2.37 -5.97
N GLU A 33 0.62 -2.06 -6.81
CA GLU A 33 1.33 -3.05 -7.62
C GLU A 33 2.14 -4.01 -6.75
N TRP A 34 2.85 -3.48 -5.75
CA TRP A 34 3.61 -4.27 -4.79
C TRP A 34 2.72 -5.25 -4.01
N VAL A 35 1.55 -4.80 -3.51
CA VAL A 35 0.60 -5.67 -2.81
C VAL A 35 0.15 -6.83 -3.69
N GLU A 36 -0.11 -6.59 -4.97
CA GLU A 36 -0.54 -7.67 -5.87
C GLU A 36 0.58 -8.69 -6.13
N GLN A 37 1.82 -8.22 -6.30
CA GLN A 37 2.99 -9.09 -6.42
C GLN A 37 3.20 -9.93 -5.15
N GLU A 38 3.11 -9.31 -3.97
CA GLU A 38 3.23 -10.05 -2.71
C GLU A 38 2.10 -11.06 -2.52
N ARG A 39 0.87 -10.75 -2.94
CA ARG A 39 -0.25 -11.71 -2.85
C ARG A 39 0.00 -12.96 -3.68
N GLN A 40 0.60 -12.82 -4.85
CA GLN A 40 0.99 -13.94 -5.72
C GLN A 40 2.12 -14.73 -5.08
N PHE A 41 3.19 -14.04 -4.67
CA PHE A 41 4.34 -14.67 -4.02
C PHE A 41 3.94 -15.49 -2.79
N VAL A 42 3.08 -14.95 -1.92
CA VAL A 42 2.60 -15.66 -0.73
C VAL A 42 1.74 -16.88 -1.07
N ALA A 43 1.02 -16.86 -2.20
CA ALA A 43 0.29 -18.04 -2.65
C ALA A 43 1.26 -19.16 -3.05
N GLU A 44 2.32 -18.83 -3.80
CA GLU A 44 3.38 -19.76 -4.20
C GLU A 44 4.09 -20.36 -2.98
N GLN A 45 4.40 -19.55 -1.95
CA GLN A 45 5.04 -20.06 -0.73
C GLN A 45 4.15 -21.05 0.04
N LEU A 46 2.85 -20.79 0.08
CA LEU A 46 1.90 -21.70 0.73
C LEU A 46 1.72 -23.00 -0.08
N GLU A 47 1.67 -22.93 -1.41
CA GLU A 47 1.67 -24.12 -2.27
C GLU A 47 2.95 -24.95 -2.10
N ALA A 48 4.13 -24.31 -2.06
CA ALA A 48 5.39 -25.01 -1.83
C ALA A 48 5.40 -25.77 -0.49
N ILE A 49 4.86 -25.17 0.57
CA ILE A 49 4.70 -25.87 1.87
C ILE A 49 3.72 -27.04 1.77
N GLU A 50 2.61 -26.87 1.06
CA GLU A 50 1.62 -27.94 0.84
C GLU A 50 2.22 -29.12 0.05
N ASP A 51 3.11 -28.83 -0.88
CA ASP A 51 3.88 -29.83 -1.65
C ASP A 51 5.06 -30.44 -0.86
N GLY A 52 5.32 -29.94 0.36
CA GLY A 52 6.35 -30.45 1.27
C GLY A 52 7.75 -29.89 1.02
N GLU A 53 7.87 -28.78 0.30
CA GLU A 53 9.14 -28.06 0.13
C GLU A 53 9.55 -27.33 1.41
N GLU A 54 10.85 -27.35 1.70
CA GLU A 54 11.43 -26.61 2.82
C GLU A 54 11.79 -25.19 2.38
N ILE A 55 10.99 -24.22 2.81
CA ILE A 55 11.17 -22.78 2.54
C ILE A 55 11.36 -21.99 3.85
N PRO A 56 11.90 -20.75 3.79
CA PRO A 56 11.93 -19.85 4.93
C PRO A 56 10.54 -19.61 5.55
N GLY A 57 10.46 -19.66 6.87
CA GLY A 57 9.22 -19.48 7.64
C GLY A 57 8.24 -20.66 7.60
N THR A 58 7.21 -20.56 8.44
CA THR A 58 6.15 -21.56 8.60
C THR A 58 4.88 -21.19 7.84
N GLU A 59 4.01 -22.17 7.58
CA GLU A 59 2.69 -21.93 6.99
C GLU A 59 1.89 -20.87 7.76
N ARG A 60 2.00 -20.87 9.10
CA ARG A 60 1.30 -19.91 9.95
C ARG A 60 1.82 -18.49 9.74
N GLU A 61 3.14 -18.32 9.68
CA GLU A 61 3.79 -17.02 9.43
C GLU A 61 3.44 -16.48 8.04
N TRP A 62 3.44 -17.33 7.01
CA TRP A 62 3.00 -16.94 5.67
C TRP A 62 1.53 -16.54 5.62
N ARG A 63 0.64 -17.25 6.34
CA ARG A 63 -0.79 -16.87 6.45
C ARG A 63 -0.98 -15.53 7.17
N ASP A 64 -0.20 -15.26 8.21
CA ASP A 64 -0.25 -13.98 8.94
C ASP A 64 0.31 -12.83 8.10
N TYR A 65 1.43 -13.06 7.41
CA TYR A 65 1.98 -12.11 6.44
C TYR A 65 0.96 -11.78 5.34
N ARG A 66 0.24 -12.78 4.81
CA ARG A 66 -0.84 -12.55 3.83
C ARG A 66 -1.93 -11.60 4.33
N ILE A 67 -2.28 -11.67 5.62
CA ILE A 67 -3.27 -10.78 6.24
C ILE A 67 -2.72 -9.36 6.29
N LEU A 68 -1.46 -9.18 6.69
CA LEU A 68 -0.79 -7.88 6.72
C LEU A 68 -0.70 -7.25 5.32
N VAL A 69 -0.29 -8.01 4.31
CA VAL A 69 -0.24 -7.54 2.90
C VAL A 69 -1.62 -7.11 2.42
N ARG A 70 -2.69 -7.87 2.70
CA ARG A 70 -4.08 -7.48 2.34
C ARG A 70 -4.57 -6.23 3.08
N ALA A 71 -4.02 -5.97 4.26
CA ALA A 71 -4.34 -4.79 5.05
C ALA A 71 -3.52 -3.55 4.63
N TRP A 72 -2.44 -3.71 3.87
CA TRP A 72 -1.58 -2.63 3.39
C TRP A 72 -2.21 -1.85 2.24
N LYS A 73 -3.00 -0.82 2.58
CA LYS A 73 -3.74 0.02 1.62
C LYS A 73 -4.05 1.39 2.23
N LEU A 74 -4.70 2.27 1.47
CA LEU A 74 -5.12 3.58 1.96
C LEU A 74 -5.90 3.47 3.30
N GLY A 75 -5.42 4.19 4.31
CA GLY A 75 -5.95 4.17 5.67
C GLY A 75 -5.23 3.22 6.62
N ALA A 76 -4.32 2.37 6.13
CA ALA A 76 -3.38 1.64 6.97
C ALA A 76 -2.33 2.59 7.56
N ASP A 77 -1.91 2.34 8.79
CA ASP A 77 -0.87 3.15 9.43
C ASP A 77 0.45 3.02 8.66
N GLY A 78 1.00 4.18 8.28
CA GLY A 78 2.25 4.25 7.53
C GLY A 78 2.13 4.14 6.01
N TYR A 79 0.96 3.78 5.48
CA TYR A 79 0.76 3.75 4.03
C TYR A 79 0.82 5.17 3.43
N PRO A 80 1.44 5.40 2.25
CA PRO A 80 2.12 4.47 1.35
C PRO A 80 3.67 4.42 1.52
N ASP A 81 4.20 4.58 2.74
CA ASP A 81 5.65 4.56 2.96
C ASP A 81 6.20 3.13 2.83
N SER A 82 7.00 2.88 1.80
CA SER A 82 7.66 1.60 1.53
C SER A 82 8.47 1.05 2.71
N ASN A 83 9.03 1.91 3.58
CA ASN A 83 9.79 1.47 4.77
C ASN A 83 8.91 0.87 5.86
N ARG A 84 7.59 1.04 5.75
CA ARG A 84 6.60 0.54 6.70
C ARG A 84 5.81 -0.65 6.15
N ARG A 85 6.22 -1.19 5.00
CA ARG A 85 5.65 -2.41 4.42
C ARG A 85 5.75 -3.58 5.41
N PRO A 86 4.78 -4.51 5.39
CA PRO A 86 4.91 -5.81 6.04
C PRO A 86 6.22 -6.51 5.64
N VAL A 87 6.83 -7.22 6.58
CA VAL A 87 8.09 -7.96 6.38
C VAL A 87 7.80 -9.44 6.17
N ARG A 88 8.43 -10.04 5.15
CA ARG A 88 8.31 -11.46 4.85
C ARG A 88 8.90 -12.32 5.99
N PRO A 89 8.38 -13.55 6.19
CA PRO A 89 9.04 -14.55 7.03
C PRO A 89 10.46 -14.87 6.56
N SER A 90 11.31 -15.32 7.50
CA SER A 90 12.73 -15.63 7.29
C SER A 90 13.09 -17.01 7.82
#